data_AF-A0A923VL85-F1
#
_entry.id   AF-A0A923VL85-F1
#
_cell.length_a   1.000
_cell.length_b   1.000
_cell.length_c   1.000
_cell.angle_alpha   90.00
_cell.angle_beta   90.00
_cell.angle_gamma   90.00
#
_symmetry.space_group_name_H-M   'P 1'
#
loop_
_entity.id
_entity.type
_entity.pdbx_description
1 polymer ?
#
loop_
_entity_poly.entity_id
_entity_poly.type
_entity_poly.pdbx_seq_one_letter_code
_entity_poly.pdbx_strand_id
1 'polypeptide(L)'
;MTTHPTSTWSESLQQRTREAIGQIPMTPHGQLHLKHPTLGYAYVTIDDLVHDSLVLRSKTGIDEHRFADVGALLQAGWAID
;
A
#
# COMPACT_ATOMS: atom_id res chain seq x y z
N MET A 1 7.00 5.41 26.39
CA MET A 1 6.38 4.15 25.95
C MET A 1 5.19 4.53 25.06
N THR A 2 5.39 4.62 23.75
CA THR A 2 4.30 4.87 22.80
C THR A 2 3.72 3.54 22.38
N THR A 3 2.45 3.31 22.70
CA THR A 3 1.67 2.16 22.25
C THR A 3 1.34 2.34 20.78
N HIS A 4 2.12 1.72 19.89
CA HIS A 4 1.81 1.71 18.47
C HIS A 4 0.61 0.78 18.24
N PRO A 5 -0.42 1.21 17.49
CA PRO A 5 -1.53 0.35 17.13
C PRO A 5 -0.97 -0.87 16.40
N THR A 6 -1.52 -2.04 16.70
CA THR A 6 -1.19 -3.36 16.18
C THR A 6 -1.32 -3.43 14.65
N SER A 7 -0.39 -2.82 13.92
CA SER A 7 -0.16 -3.12 12.51
C SER A 7 0.68 -4.40 12.45
N THR A 8 0.23 -5.37 11.67
CA THR A 8 0.87 -6.69 11.46
C THR A 8 2.33 -6.60 10.99
N TRP A 9 2.75 -5.43 10.49
CA TRP A 9 4.06 -5.18 9.91
C TRP A 9 4.95 -4.29 10.79
N SER A 10 6.26 -4.55 10.79
CA SER A 10 7.27 -3.78 11.53
C SER A 10 7.24 -2.29 11.18
N GLU A 11 7.55 -1.42 12.14
CA GLU A 11 7.57 0.04 11.94
C GLU A 11 8.46 0.47 10.75
N SER A 12 9.60 -0.19 10.55
CA SER A 12 10.49 0.06 9.42
C SER A 12 9.83 -0.23 8.06
N LEU A 13 8.96 -1.24 7.97
CA LEU A 13 8.23 -1.59 6.75
C LEU A 13 7.12 -0.57 6.48
N GLN A 14 6.43 -0.14 7.53
CA GLN A 14 5.42 0.91 7.45
C GLN A 14 6.04 2.24 6.98
N GLN A 15 7.20 2.59 7.54
CA GLN A 15 7.91 3.80 7.17
C GLN A 15 8.37 3.74 5.71
N ARG A 16 8.96 2.61 5.29
CA ARG A 16 9.31 2.39 3.87
C ARG A 16 8.10 2.46 2.94
N THR A 17 6.95 1.93 3.37
CA THR A 17 5.68 2.01 2.60
C THR A 17 5.26 3.47 2.41
N ARG A 18 5.30 4.27 3.49
CA ARG A 18 5.02 5.73 3.41
C ARG A 18 6.00 6.44 2.50
N GLU A 19 7.29 6.16 2.66
CA GLU A 19 8.33 6.78 1.85
C GLU A 19 8.22 6.38 0.38
N ALA A 20 7.91 5.11 0.05
CA ALA A 20 7.75 4.67 -1.33
C ALA A 20 6.52 5.29 -2.01
N ILE A 21 5.41 5.45 -1.28
CA ILE A 21 4.23 6.16 -1.79
C ILE A 21 4.52 7.66 -1.95
N GLY A 22 5.23 8.26 -0.99
CA GLY A 22 5.59 9.69 -1.03
C GLY A 22 6.73 10.04 -1.99
N GLN A 23 7.60 9.09 -2.33
CA GLN A 23 8.76 9.29 -3.21
C GLN A 23 8.59 8.65 -4.59
N ILE A 24 7.37 8.21 -4.94
CA ILE A 24 6.97 7.55 -6.20
C ILE A 24 8.18 7.19 -7.07
N PRO A 25 8.87 6.06 -6.79
CA PRO A 25 9.88 5.61 -7.70
C PRO A 25 9.16 5.33 -9.03
N MET A 26 9.57 6.03 -10.09
CA MET A 26 9.09 5.82 -11.45
C MET A 26 9.44 4.39 -11.87
N THR A 27 8.64 3.41 -11.44
CA THR A 27 8.69 2.08 -12.02
C THR A 27 8.26 2.23 -13.47
N PRO A 28 8.90 1.54 -14.42
CA PRO A 28 8.63 1.74 -15.86
C PRO A 28 7.17 1.43 -16.25
N HIS A 29 6.41 0.76 -15.39
CA HIS A 29 4.99 0.47 -15.56
C HIS A 29 4.05 1.40 -14.78
N GLY A 30 4.58 2.28 -13.93
CA GLY A 30 3.80 3.16 -13.07
C GLY A 30 2.87 2.41 -12.11
N GLN A 31 3.34 1.28 -11.56
CA GLN A 31 2.60 0.47 -10.60
C GLN A 31 3.45 0.27 -9.34
N LEU A 32 2.85 0.48 -8.18
CA LEU A 32 3.39 0.15 -6.88
C LEU A 32 2.77 -1.18 -6.44
N HIS A 33 3.60 -2.19 -6.17
CA HIS A 33 3.12 -3.48 -5.71
C HIS A 33 3.04 -3.51 -4.19
N LEU A 34 1.96 -4.11 -3.68
CA LEU A 34 1.72 -4.29 -2.27
C LEU A 34 1.37 -5.74 -1.96
N LYS A 35 1.70 -6.13 -0.75
CA LYS A 35 1.47 -7.45 -0.20
C LYS A 35 0.60 -7.36 1.03
N HIS A 36 -0.31 -8.30 1.12
CA HIS A 36 -1.17 -8.56 2.26
C HIS A 36 -0.91 -9.98 2.76
N PRO A 37 -0.78 -10.18 4.09
CA PRO A 37 -0.47 -11.51 4.63
C PRO A 37 -1.57 -12.55 4.36
N THR A 38 -2.84 -12.12 4.21
CA THR A 38 -3.98 -13.03 3.97
C THR A 38 -4.64 -12.87 2.60
N LEU A 39 -4.51 -11.70 1.95
CA LEU A 39 -5.20 -11.39 0.69
C LEU A 39 -4.26 -11.54 -0.52
N GLY A 40 -2.96 -11.78 -0.28
CA GLY A 40 -1.98 -12.00 -1.34
C GLY A 40 -1.38 -10.71 -1.86
N TYR A 41 -1.33 -10.55 -3.18
CA TYR A 41 -0.63 -9.45 -3.84
C TYR A 41 -1.59 -8.55 -4.61
N ALA A 42 -1.39 -7.25 -4.49
CA ALA A 42 -2.13 -6.22 -5.20
C ALA A 42 -1.18 -5.13 -5.71
N TYR A 43 -1.71 -4.23 -6.53
CA TYR A 43 -0.96 -3.09 -7.03
C TYR A 43 -1.84 -1.84 -7.08
N VAL A 44 -1.24 -0.69 -6.84
CA VAL A 44 -1.85 0.62 -7.10
C VAL A 44 -1.11 1.27 -8.26
N THR A 45 -1.82 1.98 -9.13
CA THR A 45 -1.16 2.70 -10.22
C THR A 45 -0.77 4.11 -9.78
N ILE A 46 0.27 4.66 -10.40
CA ILE A 46 0.67 6.05 -10.18
C ILE A 46 -0.47 7.00 -10.56
N ASP A 47 -1.27 6.66 -11.57
CA ASP A 47 -2.42 7.48 -11.96
C ASP A 47 -3.41 7.62 -10.80
N ASP A 48 -3.73 6.52 -10.11
CA ASP A 48 -4.58 6.58 -8.92
C ASP A 48 -3.92 7.45 -7.82
N LEU A 49 -2.61 7.28 -7.56
CA LEU A 49 -1.87 8.08 -6.56
C LEU A 49 -1.85 9.58 -6.89
N VAL A 50 -1.67 9.95 -8.15
CA VAL A 50 -1.66 11.34 -8.64
C VAL A 50 -3.05 11.97 -8.50
N HIS A 51 -4.11 11.17 -8.65
CA HIS A 51 -5.49 11.58 -8.41
C HIS A 51 -5.93 11.44 -6.94
N ASP A 52 -4.97 11.35 -6.00
CA ASP A 52 -5.20 11.18 -4.56
C ASP A 52 -6.12 10.00 -4.23
N SER A 53 -6.12 8.99 -5.10
CA SER A 53 -6.93 7.79 -4.99
C SER A 53 -6.03 6.59 -4.71
N LEU A 54 -6.18 5.96 -3.54
CA LEU A 54 -5.44 4.73 -3.23
C LEU A 54 -6.31 3.52 -3.57
N VAL A 55 -6.31 3.13 -4.85
CA VAL A 55 -7.04 1.96 -5.35
C VAL A 55 -6.07 0.79 -5.56
N LEU A 56 -6.13 -0.17 -4.65
CA LEU A 56 -5.39 -1.43 -4.74
C LEU A 56 -6.17 -2.43 -5.60
N ARG A 57 -5.57 -2.84 -6.72
CA ARG A 57 -6.12 -3.87 -7.60
C ARG A 57 -5.42 -5.19 -7.33
N SER A 58 -6.17 -6.22 -6.98
CA SER A 58 -5.62 -7.55 -6.73
C SER A 58 -5.01 -8.14 -8.02
N LYS A 59 -3.85 -8.80 -7.94
CA LYS A 59 -3.27 -9.53 -9.10
C LYS A 59 -3.95 -10.88 -9.35
N THR A 60 -4.58 -11.43 -8.32
CA THR A 60 -5.17 -12.77 -8.33
C THR A 60 -6.69 -12.78 -8.49
N GLY A 61 -7.33 -11.61 -8.56
CA GLY A 61 -8.79 -11.47 -8.60
C GLY A 61 -9.23 -10.15 -9.25
N ILE A 62 -10.55 -9.91 -9.25
CA ILE A 62 -11.18 -8.65 -9.74
C ILE A 62 -11.44 -7.69 -8.55
N ASP A 63 -11.02 -8.06 -7.34
CA ASP A 63 -11.23 -7.24 -6.15
C ASP A 63 -10.34 -5.99 -6.16
N GLU A 64 -11.02 -4.85 -6.13
CA GLU A 64 -10.43 -3.52 -5.94
C GLU A 64 -10.70 -3.06 -4.51
N HIS A 65 -9.63 -2.71 -3.80
CA HIS A 65 -9.69 -2.19 -2.45
C HIS A 65 -9.34 -0.71 -2.46
N ARG A 66 -10.31 0.15 -2.14
CA ARG A 66 -10.09 1.59 -2.07
C ARG A 66 -9.81 2.04 -0.65
N PHE A 67 -8.75 2.83 -0.48
CA PHE A 67 -8.33 3.41 0.79
C PHE A 67 -8.35 4.94 0.70
N ALA A 68 -8.61 5.58 1.84
CA ALA A 68 -8.58 7.04 1.94
C ALA A 68 -7.14 7.58 2.01
N ASP A 69 -6.24 6.84 2.66
CA ASP A 69 -4.87 7.27 2.90
C ASP A 69 -3.94 6.07 3.15
N VAL A 70 -2.63 6.33 3.14
CA VAL A 70 -1.59 5.32 3.39
C VAL A 70 -1.71 4.71 4.79
N GLY A 71 -2.17 5.46 5.78
CA GLY A 71 -2.44 4.95 7.11
C GLY A 71 -3.56 3.91 7.10
N ALA A 72 -4.67 4.18 6.42
CA ALA A 72 -5.75 3.21 6.23
C ALA A 72 -5.29 1.93 5.52
N LEU A 73 -4.42 2.07 4.53
CA LEU A 73 -3.78 0.95 3.82
C LEU A 73 -2.92 0.09 4.77
N LEU A 74 -2.08 0.72 5.59
CA LEU A 74 -1.22 0.04 6.57
C LEU A 74 -2.02 -0.61 7.71
N GLN A 75 -3.11 0.03 8.16
CA GLN A 75 -4.03 -0.52 9.15
C GLN A 75 -4.80 -1.71 8.61
N ALA A 76 -5.16 -1.68 7.32
CA ALA A 76 -5.77 -2.82 6.65
C ALA A 76 -4.81 -4.00 6.48
N GLY A 77 -3.49 -3.81 6.69
CA GLY A 77 -2.48 -4.87 6.62
C GLY A 77 -1.76 -4.95 5.28
N TRP A 78 -1.91 -3.95 4.41
CA TRP A 78 -1.15 -3.84 3.16
C TRP A 78 0.19 -3.15 3.43
N ALA A 79 1.25 -3.63 2.81
CA ALA A 79 2.56 -3.00 2.81
C ALA A 79 3.22 -3.15 1.44
N ILE A 80 4.18 -2.30 1.10
CA ILE A 80 4.97 -2.52 -0.12
C ILE A 80 5.75 -3.83 -0.02
N ASP A 81 5.90 -4.53 -1.16
CA ASP A 81 6.80 -5.68 -1.33
C ASP A 81 8.16 -5.24 -1.88
#